data_AF-A0A3N7AC32-F1
#
_entry.id   AF-A0A3N7AC32-F1
#
_cell.length_a   1.000
_cell.length_b   1.000
_cell.length_c   1.000
_cell.angle_alpha   90.00
_cell.angle_beta   90.00
_cell.angle_gamma   90.00
#
_symmetry.space_group_name_H-M   'P 1'
#
loop_
_entity.id
_entity.type
_entity.pdbx_description
1 polymer ?
#
loop_
_entity_poly.entity_id
_entity_poly.type
_entity_poly.pdbx_seq_one_letter_code
_entity_poly.pdbx_strand_id
1 'polypeptide(L)'
;MAKSKIDSIQIQKIVDSIDLKYKLEYINNKVDNNLNIINGVNEFYDSAWLKLICLLTFVGIVMPLVVQYIQKKNFEELITSHTDNINKIIAELKSDNESRINAELNILESKFQTLEIKNKKTEKSVDASMYFLQGRSLLMEKRYWQSIASIAKSLEFYTQDKNVSRVSPLILAIKTAIQKIENKDEIQKINDNLTASGYSTLEILINRCYEFSVENDSIGADINFIRQKLTEI
;
A
#
# COMPACT_ATOMS: atom_id res chain seq x y z
N MET A 1 -45.48 -37.03 -131.12
CA MET A 1 -46.36 -36.51 -130.05
C MET A 1 -47.44 -37.54 -129.76
N ALA A 2 -47.41 -38.18 -128.59
CA ALA A 2 -48.58 -38.77 -127.93
C ALA A 2 -48.21 -39.03 -126.45
N LYS A 3 -49.09 -38.58 -125.55
CA LYS A 3 -48.88 -38.34 -124.11
C LYS A 3 -48.75 -39.62 -123.28
N SER A 4 -47.94 -39.55 -122.22
CA SER A 4 -47.73 -40.58 -121.19
C SER A 4 -49.00 -40.89 -120.39
N LYS A 5 -49.29 -42.18 -120.17
CA LYS A 5 -50.18 -42.63 -119.09
C LYS A 5 -49.30 -43.13 -117.94
N ILE A 6 -49.09 -42.26 -116.96
CA ILE A 6 -48.58 -42.68 -115.66
C ILE A 6 -49.74 -43.36 -114.93
N ASP A 7 -49.54 -44.60 -114.49
CA ASP A 7 -50.50 -45.38 -113.72
C ASP A 7 -50.82 -44.68 -112.39
N SER A 8 -52.10 -44.45 -112.12
CA SER A 8 -52.60 -43.76 -110.92
C SER A 8 -52.07 -44.34 -109.61
N ILE A 9 -51.74 -45.63 -109.59
CA ILE A 9 -51.19 -46.36 -108.44
C ILE A 9 -49.76 -45.89 -108.08
N GLN A 10 -48.93 -45.55 -109.07
CA GLN A 10 -47.59 -45.03 -108.81
C GLN A 10 -47.64 -43.60 -108.26
N ILE A 11 -48.57 -42.79 -108.77
CA ILE A 11 -48.82 -41.43 -108.26
C ILE A 11 -49.32 -41.51 -106.81
N GLN A 12 -50.25 -42.43 -106.50
CA GLN A 12 -50.76 -42.63 -105.15
C GLN A 12 -49.64 -42.98 -104.16
N LYS A 13 -48.74 -43.92 -104.50
CA LYS A 13 -47.60 -44.28 -103.65
C LYS A 13 -46.62 -43.12 -103.44
N ILE A 14 -46.39 -42.30 -104.46
CA ILE A 14 -45.56 -41.11 -104.35
C ILE A 14 -46.21 -40.09 -103.40
N VAL A 15 -47.51 -39.83 -103.56
CA VAL A 15 -48.28 -38.93 -102.69
C VAL A 15 -48.27 -39.42 -101.24
N ASP A 16 -48.51 -40.71 -101.01
CA ASP A 16 -48.48 -41.30 -99.67
C ASP A 16 -47.08 -41.24 -99.05
N SER A 17 -46.02 -41.45 -99.82
CA SER A 17 -44.63 -41.32 -99.34
C SER A 17 -44.26 -39.88 -98.98
N ILE A 18 -44.80 -38.91 -99.72
CA ILE A 18 -44.63 -37.48 -99.45
C ILE A 18 -45.36 -37.10 -98.15
N ASP A 19 -46.62 -37.54 -97.99
CA ASP A 19 -47.39 -37.28 -96.76
C ASP A 19 -46.75 -37.94 -95.53
N LEU A 20 -46.24 -39.16 -95.67
CA LEU A 20 -45.51 -39.85 -94.61
C LEU A 20 -44.21 -39.13 -94.25
N LYS A 21 -43.49 -38.60 -95.24
CA LYS A 21 -42.29 -37.78 -95.00
C LYS A 21 -42.61 -36.47 -94.28
N TYR A 22 -43.67 -35.76 -94.68
CA TYR A 22 -44.12 -34.55 -93.99
C TYR A 22 -44.56 -34.83 -92.55
N LYS A 23 -45.27 -35.93 -92.31
CA LYS A 23 -45.64 -36.37 -90.96
C LYS A 23 -44.42 -36.72 -90.12
N LEU A 24 -43.43 -37.40 -90.68
CA LEU A 24 -42.17 -37.71 -90.00
C LEU A 24 -41.38 -36.45 -89.65
N GLU A 25 -41.27 -35.50 -90.58
CA GLU A 25 -40.57 -34.24 -90.37
C GLU A 25 -41.28 -33.36 -89.34
N TYR A 26 -42.62 -33.34 -89.36
CA TYR A 26 -43.44 -32.69 -88.34
C TYR A 26 -43.26 -33.32 -86.96
N ILE A 27 -43.26 -34.66 -86.89
CA ILE A 27 -43.01 -35.39 -85.63
C ILE A 27 -41.60 -35.11 -85.13
N ASN A 28 -40.58 -35.14 -86.00
CA ASN A 28 -39.20 -34.91 -85.61
C ASN A 28 -38.98 -33.48 -85.08
N ASN A 29 -39.51 -32.47 -85.78
CA ASN A 29 -39.46 -31.08 -85.31
C ASN A 29 -40.21 -30.89 -83.98
N LYS A 30 -41.33 -31.60 -83.77
CA LYS A 30 -42.06 -31.57 -82.50
C LYS A 30 -41.28 -32.26 -81.37
N VAL A 31 -40.60 -33.36 -81.68
CA VAL A 31 -39.72 -34.07 -80.74
C VAL A 31 -38.53 -33.19 -80.38
N ASP A 32 -37.85 -32.58 -81.34
CA ASP A 32 -36.70 -31.70 -81.13
C ASP A 32 -37.08 -30.46 -80.31
N ASN A 33 -38.22 -29.82 -80.61
CA ASN A 33 -38.72 -28.71 -79.81
C ASN A 33 -39.06 -29.14 -78.38
N ASN A 34 -39.70 -30.29 -78.19
CA ASN A 34 -39.99 -30.80 -76.86
C ASN A 34 -38.71 -31.15 -76.09
N LEU A 35 -37.71 -31.72 -76.75
CA LEU A 35 -36.40 -31.99 -76.14
C LEU A 35 -35.68 -30.71 -75.74
N ASN A 36 -35.71 -29.67 -76.58
CA ASN A 36 -35.12 -28.37 -76.24
C ASN A 36 -35.83 -27.70 -75.06
N ILE A 37 -37.15 -27.80 -74.98
CA ILE A 37 -37.91 -27.30 -73.83
C ILE A 37 -37.55 -28.08 -72.57
N ILE A 38 -37.50 -29.42 -72.64
CA ILE A 38 -37.13 -30.27 -71.51
C ILE A 38 -35.70 -29.95 -71.03
N ASN A 39 -34.75 -29.79 -71.96
CA ASN A 39 -33.37 -29.44 -71.64
C ASN A 39 -33.27 -28.04 -71.01
N GLY A 40 -33.95 -27.03 -71.57
CA GLY A 40 -33.96 -25.68 -71.00
C GLY A 40 -34.60 -25.60 -69.62
N VAL A 41 -35.65 -26.40 -69.38
CA VAL A 41 -36.26 -26.54 -68.05
C VAL A 41 -35.30 -27.22 -67.08
N ASN A 42 -34.60 -28.28 -67.52
CA ASN A 42 -33.65 -29.00 -66.68
C ASN A 42 -32.45 -28.12 -66.30
N GLU A 43 -31.87 -27.38 -67.25
CA GLU A 43 -30.77 -26.43 -67.00
C GLU A 43 -31.19 -25.30 -66.03
N PHE A 44 -32.44 -24.83 -66.14
CA PHE A 44 -32.97 -23.83 -65.21
C PHE A 44 -33.06 -24.37 -63.78
N TYR A 45 -33.59 -25.59 -63.61
CA TYR A 45 -33.66 -26.23 -62.29
C TYR A 45 -32.27 -26.52 -61.73
N ASP A 46 -31.35 -27.09 -62.52
CA ASP A 46 -29.98 -27.37 -62.08
C ASP A 46 -29.25 -26.08 -61.66
N SER A 47 -29.40 -24.98 -62.42
CA SER A 47 -28.83 -23.68 -62.06
C SER A 47 -29.44 -23.09 -60.80
N ALA A 48 -30.77 -23.18 -60.64
CA ALA A 48 -31.47 -22.68 -59.46
C ALA A 48 -31.08 -23.47 -58.20
N TRP A 49 -30.99 -24.80 -58.29
CA TRP A 49 -30.53 -25.66 -57.20
C TRP A 49 -29.09 -25.36 -56.80
N LEU A 50 -28.18 -25.19 -57.77
CA LEU A 50 -26.79 -24.85 -57.48
C LEU A 50 -26.69 -23.48 -56.77
N LYS A 51 -27.43 -22.47 -57.24
CA LYS A 51 -27.45 -21.14 -56.61
C LYS A 51 -28.03 -21.18 -55.19
N LEU A 52 -29.08 -21.98 -54.99
CA LEU A 52 -29.67 -22.19 -53.66
C LEU A 52 -28.68 -22.84 -52.70
N ILE A 53 -27.99 -23.90 -53.15
CA ILE A 53 -26.95 -24.58 -52.36
C ILE A 53 -25.80 -23.62 -52.04
N CYS A 54 -25.34 -22.83 -53.00
CA CYS A 54 -24.30 -21.82 -52.78
C CYS A 54 -24.74 -20.77 -51.75
N LEU A 55 -25.98 -20.27 -51.84
CA LEU A 55 -26.51 -19.29 -50.88
C LEU A 55 -26.64 -19.89 -49.47
N LEU A 56 -27.17 -21.12 -49.36
CA LEU A 56 -27.25 -21.84 -48.09
C LEU A 56 -25.87 -22.13 -47.50
N THR A 57 -24.87 -22.43 -48.34
CA THR A 57 -23.49 -22.66 -47.88
C THR A 57 -22.85 -21.37 -47.39
N PHE A 58 -23.04 -20.26 -48.11
CA PHE A 58 -22.49 -18.97 -47.71
C PHE A 58 -23.12 -18.47 -46.40
N VAL A 59 -24.46 -18.52 -46.29
CA VAL A 59 -25.18 -18.06 -45.10
C VAL A 59 -25.06 -19.05 -43.94
N GLY A 60 -25.03 -20.36 -44.22
CA GLY A 60 -25.02 -21.40 -43.20
C GLY A 60 -23.63 -21.76 -42.67
N ILE A 61 -22.57 -21.55 -43.45
CA ILE A 61 -21.20 -21.92 -43.07
C ILE A 61 -20.28 -20.70 -43.03
N VAL A 62 -20.16 -19.97 -44.15
CA VAL A 62 -19.16 -18.89 -44.26
C VAL A 62 -19.48 -17.73 -43.32
N MET A 63 -20.73 -17.27 -43.30
CA MET A 63 -21.15 -16.13 -42.49
C MET A 63 -20.99 -16.38 -40.98
N PRO A 64 -21.43 -17.54 -40.41
CA PRO A 64 -21.17 -17.86 -39.01
C PRO A 64 -19.68 -17.90 -38.65
N LEU A 65 -18.82 -18.44 -39.54
CA LEU A 65 -17.37 -18.48 -39.30
C LEU A 65 -16.76 -17.07 -39.23
N VAL A 66 -17.16 -16.16 -40.12
CA VAL A 66 -16.70 -14.76 -40.09
C VAL A 66 -17.20 -14.05 -38.83
N VAL A 67 -18.48 -14.22 -38.49
CA VAL A 67 -19.05 -13.62 -37.27
C VAL A 67 -18.34 -14.14 -36.02
N GLN A 68 -18.10 -15.46 -35.93
CA GLN A 68 -17.40 -16.07 -34.81
C GLN A 68 -15.96 -15.55 -34.71
N TYR A 69 -15.27 -15.36 -35.83
CA TYR A 69 -13.93 -14.79 -35.85
C TYR A 69 -13.92 -13.35 -35.31
N ILE A 70 -14.84 -12.50 -35.76
CA ILE A 70 -14.95 -11.10 -35.28
C ILE A 70 -15.31 -11.07 -33.79
N GLN A 71 -16.25 -11.90 -33.35
CA GLN A 71 -16.63 -12.00 -31.94
C GLN A 71 -15.45 -12.41 -31.06
N LYS A 72 -14.69 -13.43 -31.48
CA LYS A 72 -13.50 -13.89 -30.76
C LYS A 72 -12.45 -12.78 -30.64
N LYS A 73 -12.14 -12.10 -31.74
CA LYS A 73 -11.17 -11.00 -31.74
C LYS A 73 -11.59 -9.86 -30.80
N ASN A 74 -12.85 -9.40 -30.90
CA ASN A 74 -13.35 -8.32 -30.04
C ASN A 74 -13.37 -8.74 -28.57
N PHE A 75 -13.66 -10.01 -28.28
CA PHE A 75 -13.66 -10.53 -26.93
C PHE A 75 -12.23 -10.61 -26.34
N GLU A 76 -11.24 -11.02 -27.13
CA GLU A 76 -9.83 -11.02 -26.73
C GLU A 76 -9.33 -9.59 -26.46
N GLU A 77 -9.66 -8.62 -27.32
CA GLU A 77 -9.32 -7.21 -27.12
C GLU A 77 -9.99 -6.65 -25.85
N LEU A 78 -11.26 -6.98 -25.61
CA LEU A 78 -11.99 -6.56 -24.42
C LEU A 78 -11.38 -7.14 -23.13
N ILE A 79 -11.05 -8.44 -23.14
CA ILE A 79 -10.39 -9.12 -22.02
C ILE A 79 -9.05 -8.45 -21.72
N THR A 80 -8.25 -8.19 -22.76
CA THR A 80 -6.92 -7.59 -22.60
C THR A 80 -7.04 -6.21 -21.98
N SER A 81 -7.92 -5.35 -22.52
CA SER A 81 -8.16 -4.02 -21.98
C SER A 81 -8.68 -4.03 -20.54
N HIS A 82 -9.61 -4.93 -20.20
CA HIS A 82 -10.09 -5.06 -18.83
C HIS A 82 -9.01 -5.56 -17.88
N THR A 83 -8.18 -6.51 -18.33
CA THR A 83 -7.06 -7.03 -17.55
C THR A 83 -6.03 -5.93 -17.27
N ASP A 84 -5.69 -5.12 -18.27
CA ASP A 84 -4.77 -4.00 -18.11
C ASP A 84 -5.32 -2.94 -17.15
N ASN A 85 -6.62 -2.62 -17.24
CA ASN A 85 -7.27 -1.71 -16.30
C ASN A 85 -7.28 -2.26 -14.87
N ILE A 86 -7.57 -3.55 -14.69
CA ILE A 86 -7.52 -4.20 -13.38
C ILE A 86 -6.09 -4.14 -12.81
N ASN A 87 -5.09 -4.48 -13.63
CA ASN A 87 -3.68 -4.42 -13.21
C ASN A 87 -3.27 -3.00 -12.82
N LYS A 88 -3.72 -1.99 -13.56
CA LYS A 88 -3.48 -0.58 -13.23
C LYS A 88 -4.13 -0.20 -11.89
N ILE A 89 -5.39 -0.56 -11.68
CA ILE A 89 -6.09 -0.30 -10.40
C ILE A 89 -5.40 -1.02 -9.24
N ILE A 90 -4.95 -2.26 -9.43
CA ILE A 90 -4.20 -3.01 -8.41
C ILE A 90 -2.89 -2.29 -8.08
N ALA A 91 -2.16 -1.80 -9.09
CA ALA A 91 -0.92 -1.07 -8.88
C ALA A 91 -1.15 0.26 -8.13
N GLU A 92 -2.20 1.01 -8.50
CA GLU A 92 -2.60 2.24 -7.81
C GLU A 92 -3.01 1.98 -6.36
N LEU A 93 -3.83 0.96 -6.10
CA LEU A 93 -4.22 0.57 -4.74
C LEU A 93 -3.04 0.11 -3.91
N LYS A 94 -2.09 -0.63 -4.51
CA LYS A 94 -0.87 -1.05 -3.82
C LYS A 94 -0.03 0.16 -3.42
N SER A 95 0.14 1.12 -4.34
CA SER A 95 0.89 2.35 -4.08
C SER A 95 0.23 3.24 -3.03
N ASP A 96 -1.11 3.38 -3.05
CA ASP A 96 -1.84 4.17 -2.04
C ASP A 96 -1.75 3.50 -0.67
N ASN A 97 -1.94 2.18 -0.59
CA ASN A 97 -1.80 1.43 0.66
C ASN A 97 -0.38 1.53 1.23
N GLU A 98 0.65 1.39 0.39
CA GLU A 98 2.05 1.51 0.84
C GLU A 98 2.34 2.92 1.37
N SER A 99 1.83 3.96 0.69
CA SER A 99 1.95 5.35 1.15
C SER A 99 1.26 5.58 2.51
N ARG A 100 0.03 5.07 2.67
CA ARG A 100 -0.72 5.17 3.93
C ARG A 100 -0.05 4.43 5.07
N ILE A 101 0.40 3.20 4.82
CA ILE A 101 1.12 2.39 5.80
C ILE A 101 2.40 3.10 6.25
N ASN A 102 3.19 3.63 5.30
CA ASN A 102 4.41 4.36 5.62
C ASN A 102 4.13 5.64 6.42
N ALA A 103 3.05 6.37 6.09
CA ALA A 103 2.64 7.54 6.86
C ALA A 103 2.25 7.17 8.30
N GLU A 104 1.48 6.10 8.48
CA GLU A 104 1.11 5.61 9.82
C GLU A 104 2.32 5.13 10.61
N LEU A 105 3.27 4.43 9.97
CA LEU A 105 4.52 3.98 10.59
C LEU A 105 5.36 5.18 11.06
N ASN A 106 5.50 6.23 10.26
CA ASN A 106 6.22 7.44 10.65
C ASN A 106 5.56 8.16 11.84
N ILE A 107 4.23 8.21 11.87
CA ILE A 107 3.47 8.77 13.01
C ILE A 107 3.70 7.90 14.25
N LEU A 108 3.69 6.58 14.10
CA LEU A 108 3.92 5.65 15.21
C LEU A 108 5.35 5.80 15.76
N GLU A 109 6.35 5.88 14.90
CA GLU A 109 7.75 6.04 15.28
C GLU A 109 7.98 7.36 16.03
N SER A 110 7.44 8.47 15.54
CA SER A 110 7.55 9.76 16.22
C SER A 110 6.87 9.76 17.60
N LYS A 111 5.71 9.08 17.72
CA LYS A 111 5.05 8.87 19.02
C LYS A 111 5.89 8.01 19.96
N PHE A 112 6.53 6.95 19.45
CA PHE A 112 7.42 6.10 20.23
C PHE A 112 8.64 6.86 20.73
N GLN A 113 9.31 7.65 19.89
CA GLN A 113 10.44 8.49 20.30
C GLN A 113 10.03 9.51 21.37
N THR A 114 8.86 10.14 21.20
CA THR A 114 8.30 11.06 22.20
C THR A 114 8.01 10.35 23.52
N LEU A 115 7.46 9.14 23.46
CA LEU A 115 7.17 8.31 24.63
C LEU A 115 8.47 7.91 25.34
N GLU A 116 9.50 7.51 24.60
CA GLU A 116 10.80 7.13 25.13
C GLU A 116 11.47 8.31 25.86
N ILE A 117 11.45 9.50 25.27
CA ILE A 117 11.96 10.73 25.90
C ILE A 117 11.19 11.03 27.18
N LYS A 118 9.85 10.94 27.15
CA LYS A 118 9.01 11.12 28.34
C LYS A 118 9.31 10.08 29.40
N ASN A 119 9.51 8.83 29.01
CA ASN A 119 9.79 7.74 29.94
C ASN A 119 11.15 7.93 30.63
N LYS A 120 12.20 8.29 29.87
CA LYS A 120 13.51 8.64 30.43
C LYS A 120 13.43 9.82 31.40
N LYS A 121 12.62 10.83 31.09
CA LYS A 121 12.40 11.96 32.01
C LYS A 121 11.67 11.53 33.28
N THR A 122 10.66 10.68 33.16
CA THR A 122 9.93 10.12 34.31
C THR A 122 10.84 9.26 35.18
N GLU A 123 11.65 8.40 34.59
CA GLU A 123 12.64 7.56 35.27
C GLU A 123 13.61 8.41 36.09
N LYS A 124 14.22 9.43 35.49
CA LYS A 124 15.06 10.40 36.21
C LYS A 124 14.32 11.10 37.35
N SER A 125 13.06 11.47 37.15
CA SER A 125 12.24 12.11 38.18
C SER A 125 11.92 11.18 39.35
N VAL A 126 11.69 9.90 39.06
CA VAL A 126 11.46 8.84 40.06
C VAL A 126 12.73 8.60 40.85
N ASP A 127 13.88 8.44 40.19
CA ASP A 127 15.17 8.28 40.86
C ASP A 127 15.49 9.49 41.75
N ALA A 128 15.30 10.70 41.23
CA ALA A 128 15.50 11.92 42.02
C ALA A 128 14.61 11.95 43.27
N SER A 129 13.34 11.55 43.13
CA SER A 129 12.39 11.48 44.25
C SER A 129 12.77 10.40 45.25
N MET A 130 13.22 9.23 44.78
CA MET A 130 13.67 8.12 45.61
C MET A 130 14.89 8.51 46.45
N TYR A 131 15.90 9.12 45.82
CA TYR A 131 17.09 9.60 46.51
C TYR A 131 16.76 10.69 47.55
N PHE A 132 15.81 11.59 47.23
CA PHE A 132 15.36 12.58 48.20
C PHE A 132 14.68 11.94 49.42
N LEU A 133 13.77 10.98 49.20
CA LEU A 133 13.10 10.26 50.28
C LEU A 133 14.10 9.46 51.13
N GLN A 134 15.05 8.79 50.50
CA GLN A 134 16.12 8.07 51.19
C GLN A 134 16.94 9.03 52.05
N GLY A 135 17.37 10.16 51.49
CA GLY A 135 18.10 11.20 52.20
C GLY A 135 17.32 11.75 53.39
N ARG A 136 16.02 12.02 53.21
CA ARG A 136 15.14 12.46 54.30
C ARG A 136 15.01 11.42 55.41
N SER A 137 14.91 10.12 55.08
CA SER A 137 14.89 9.04 56.07
C SER A 137 16.18 9.03 56.89
N LEU A 138 17.33 9.09 56.20
CA LEU A 138 18.65 9.12 56.83
C LEU A 138 18.85 10.35 57.71
N LEU A 139 18.29 11.50 57.32
CA LEU A 139 18.29 12.72 58.12
C LEU A 139 17.56 12.52 59.45
N MET A 140 16.39 11.86 59.42
CA MET A 140 15.62 11.52 60.62
C MET A 140 16.36 10.52 61.52
N GLU A 141 17.12 9.60 60.93
CA GLU A 141 18.01 8.66 61.62
C GLU A 141 19.31 9.30 62.14
N LYS A 142 19.52 10.62 61.94
CA LYS A 142 20.74 11.37 62.29
C LYS A 142 22.01 10.88 61.58
N ARG A 143 21.87 10.21 60.43
CA ARG A 143 22.97 9.75 59.57
C ARG A 143 23.31 10.83 58.55
N TYR A 144 23.87 11.93 59.04
CA TYR A 144 23.96 13.20 58.31
C TYR A 144 24.77 13.11 57.00
N TRP A 145 25.96 12.49 57.01
CA TRP A 145 26.77 12.38 55.81
C TRP A 145 26.09 11.54 54.72
N GLN A 146 25.45 10.43 55.08
CA GLN A 146 24.69 9.59 54.13
C GLN A 146 23.46 10.32 53.60
N SER A 147 22.78 11.06 54.47
CA SER A 147 21.67 11.94 54.08
C SER A 147 22.12 12.94 53.02
N ILE A 148 23.24 13.64 53.23
CA ILE A 148 23.75 14.63 52.26
C ILE A 148 24.09 13.95 50.95
N ALA A 149 24.77 12.79 50.97
CA ALA A 149 25.11 12.06 49.76
C ALA A 149 23.84 11.68 48.95
N SER A 150 22.80 11.14 49.59
CA SER A 150 21.53 10.82 48.92
C SER A 150 20.81 12.08 48.41
N ILE A 151 20.76 13.16 49.19
CA ILE A 151 20.11 14.42 48.77
C ILE A 151 20.87 15.06 47.60
N ALA A 152 22.20 15.01 47.61
CA ALA A 152 23.04 15.52 46.52
C ALA A 152 22.84 14.75 45.20
N LYS A 153 22.65 13.42 45.25
CA LYS A 153 22.26 12.63 44.07
C LYS A 153 20.93 13.12 43.49
N SER A 154 19.93 13.35 44.35
CA SER A 154 18.65 13.93 43.94
C SER A 154 18.81 15.32 43.31
N LEU A 155 19.67 16.15 43.89
CA LEU A 155 20.00 17.49 43.41
C LEU A 155 20.59 17.47 42.00
N GLU A 156 21.48 16.52 41.68
CA GLU A 156 22.04 16.40 40.33
C GLU A 156 20.96 16.15 39.26
N PHE A 157 19.96 15.33 39.56
CA PHE A 157 18.85 15.11 38.63
C PHE A 157 17.97 16.35 38.44
N TYR A 158 17.60 17.04 39.52
CA TYR A 158 16.72 18.22 39.42
C TYR A 158 17.42 19.46 38.85
N THR A 159 18.74 19.57 38.98
CA THR A 159 19.53 20.63 38.35
C THR A 159 19.63 20.41 36.84
N GLN A 160 19.78 19.17 36.36
CA GLN A 160 19.72 18.85 34.93
C GLN A 160 18.35 19.20 34.32
N ASP A 161 17.26 18.95 35.04
CA ASP A 161 15.89 19.23 34.62
C ASP A 161 15.45 20.69 34.85
N LYS A 162 16.33 21.55 35.38
CA LYS A 162 16.09 22.98 35.70
C LYS A 162 14.84 23.22 36.55
N ASN A 163 14.51 22.31 37.47
CA ASN A 163 13.30 22.42 38.29
C ASN A 163 13.57 23.15 39.62
N VAL A 164 13.58 24.49 39.58
CA VAL A 164 13.92 25.37 40.71
C VAL A 164 13.08 25.11 41.96
N SER A 165 11.79 24.80 41.79
CA SER A 165 10.87 24.51 42.90
C SER A 165 11.29 23.31 43.75
N ARG A 166 12.01 22.35 43.16
CA ARG A 166 12.51 21.14 43.83
C ARG A 166 13.93 21.31 44.36
N VAL A 167 14.72 22.22 43.80
CA VAL A 167 16.08 22.51 44.26
C VAL A 167 16.09 23.16 45.65
N SER A 168 15.21 24.13 45.90
CA SER A 168 15.14 24.85 47.19
C SER A 168 15.04 23.92 48.42
N PRO A 169 14.07 22.99 48.51
CA PRO A 169 13.96 22.10 49.67
C PRO A 169 15.15 21.14 49.82
N LEU A 170 15.83 20.78 48.72
CA LEU A 170 17.03 19.94 48.75
C LEU A 170 18.21 20.69 49.36
N ILE A 171 18.41 21.94 48.92
CA ILE A 171 19.45 22.82 49.47
C ILE A 171 19.22 23.05 50.97
N LEU A 172 17.98 23.31 51.39
CA LEU A 172 17.63 23.47 52.80
C LEU A 172 17.92 22.19 53.61
N ALA A 173 17.62 21.01 53.06
CA ALA A 173 17.90 19.74 53.70
C ALA A 173 19.41 19.48 53.83
N ILE A 174 20.20 19.80 52.78
CA ILE A 174 21.68 19.76 52.85
C ILE A 174 22.19 20.72 53.91
N LYS A 175 21.71 21.97 53.93
CA LYS A 175 22.07 22.95 54.98
C LYS A 175 21.80 22.42 56.38
N THR A 176 20.64 21.82 56.59
CA THR A 176 20.26 21.26 57.90
C THR A 176 21.18 20.12 58.32
N ALA A 177 21.55 19.24 57.38
CA ALA A 177 22.42 18.12 57.65
C ALA A 177 23.89 18.55 57.85
N ILE A 178 24.40 19.47 57.01
CA ILE A 178 25.80 19.89 57.05
C ILE A 178 26.13 20.68 58.33
N GLN A 179 25.16 21.37 58.91
CA GLN A 179 25.29 22.03 60.22
C GLN A 179 25.60 21.06 61.37
N LYS A 180 25.35 19.77 61.18
CA LYS A 180 25.59 18.72 62.17
C LYS A 180 26.87 17.92 61.89
N ILE A 181 27.58 18.23 60.82
CA ILE A 181 28.88 17.64 60.50
C ILE A 181 29.96 18.51 61.13
N GLU A 182 30.81 17.90 61.95
CA GLU A 182 31.92 18.58 62.62
C GLU A 182 33.29 18.08 62.12
N ASN A 183 33.33 16.92 61.45
CA ASN A 183 34.57 16.29 61.00
C ASN A 183 34.74 16.36 59.47
N LYS A 184 35.91 16.80 59.02
CA LYS A 184 36.33 16.83 57.61
C LYS A 184 36.29 15.47 56.92
N ASP A 185 36.56 14.39 57.67
CA ASP A 185 36.51 13.02 57.13
C ASP A 185 35.11 12.66 56.61
N GLU A 186 34.05 13.20 57.20
CA GLU A 186 32.68 12.95 56.75
C GLU A 186 32.37 13.66 55.42
N ILE A 187 32.95 14.85 55.21
CA ILE A 187 32.85 15.55 53.91
C ILE A 187 33.55 14.75 52.82
N GLN A 188 34.72 14.17 53.12
CA GLN A 188 35.42 13.30 52.17
C GLN A 188 34.57 12.06 51.84
N LYS A 189 33.97 11.40 52.84
CA LYS A 189 33.06 10.25 52.62
C LYS A 189 31.87 10.60 51.74
N ILE A 190 31.34 11.81 51.82
CA ILE A 190 30.26 12.27 50.94
C ILE A 190 30.76 12.32 49.49
N ASN A 191 31.89 12.97 49.25
CA ASN A 191 32.48 13.09 47.92
C ASN A 191 32.87 11.73 47.34
N ASP A 192 33.44 10.84 48.15
CA ASP A 192 33.78 9.47 47.74
C ASP A 192 32.51 8.70 47.36
N ASN A 193 31.42 8.83 48.12
CA ASN A 193 30.15 8.16 47.79
C ASN A 193 29.53 8.65 46.48
N LEU A 194 29.58 9.97 46.26
CA LEU A 194 29.06 10.60 45.04
C LEU A 194 29.87 10.18 43.82
N THR A 195 31.19 10.32 43.88
CA THR A 195 32.10 9.99 42.78
C THR A 195 32.13 8.49 42.46
N ALA A 196 32.09 7.61 43.48
CA ALA A 196 31.97 6.16 43.26
C ALA A 196 30.67 5.76 42.55
N SER A 197 29.62 6.58 42.71
CA SER A 197 28.34 6.39 42.02
C SER A 197 28.26 7.13 40.67
N GLY A 198 29.35 7.78 40.23
CA GLY A 198 29.42 8.54 38.97
C GLY A 198 28.86 9.96 39.02
N TYR A 199 28.55 10.48 40.21
CA TYR A 199 27.98 11.82 40.42
C TYR A 199 29.07 12.88 40.64
N SER A 200 28.73 14.14 40.42
CA SER A 200 29.62 15.27 40.68
C SER A 200 29.87 15.44 42.19
N THR A 201 31.01 16.02 42.57
CA THR A 201 31.29 16.30 43.99
C THR A 201 30.27 17.29 44.57
N LEU A 202 30.12 17.28 45.90
CA LEU A 202 29.15 18.13 46.58
C LEU A 202 29.35 19.61 46.24
N GLU A 203 30.60 20.07 46.22
CA GLU A 203 30.94 21.46 45.89
C GLU A 203 30.50 21.85 44.47
N ILE A 204 30.77 20.98 43.48
CA ILE A 204 30.36 21.23 42.09
C ILE A 204 28.83 21.31 41.97
N LEU A 205 28.11 20.41 42.65
CA LEU A 205 26.64 20.41 42.64
C LEU A 205 26.06 21.67 43.27
N ILE A 206 26.59 22.09 44.42
CA ILE A 206 26.18 23.31 45.10
C ILE A 206 26.49 24.54 44.24
N ASN A 207 27.63 24.54 43.53
CA ASN A 207 27.98 25.63 42.62
C ASN A 207 27.05 25.71 41.41
N ARG A 208 26.67 24.58 40.81
CA ARG A 208 25.64 24.55 39.75
C ARG A 208 24.29 25.08 40.26
N CYS A 209 23.98 24.85 41.54
CA CYS A 209 22.73 25.35 42.12
C CYS A 209 22.69 26.88 42.27
N TYR A 210 23.85 27.54 42.27
CA TYR A 210 23.94 29.00 42.35
C TYR A 210 23.35 29.68 41.11
N GLU A 211 23.31 29.00 39.96
CA GLU A 211 22.62 29.53 38.77
C GLU A 211 21.11 29.72 39.03
N PHE A 212 20.52 28.92 39.91
CA PHE A 212 19.10 29.03 40.29
C PHE A 212 18.85 30.04 41.42
N SER A 213 19.89 30.56 42.09
CA SER A 213 19.69 31.57 43.14
C SER A 213 19.29 32.93 42.59
N VAL A 214 19.45 33.17 41.28
CA VAL A 214 18.97 34.39 40.60
C VAL A 214 17.45 34.50 40.67
N GLU A 215 16.74 33.37 40.76
CA GLU A 215 15.27 33.33 40.81
C GLU A 215 14.72 33.30 42.25
N ASN A 216 15.56 33.06 43.26
CA ASN A 216 15.14 32.97 44.66
C ASN A 216 16.27 33.32 45.65
N ASP A 217 16.23 34.53 46.18
CA ASP A 217 17.23 35.09 47.11
C ASP A 217 17.50 34.20 48.33
N SER A 218 16.47 33.47 48.81
CA SER A 218 16.62 32.57 49.97
C SER A 218 17.55 31.39 49.70
N ILE A 219 17.54 30.86 48.46
CA ILE A 219 18.41 29.76 48.04
C ILE A 219 19.87 30.24 48.01
N GLY A 220 20.11 31.47 47.55
CA GLY A 220 21.46 32.04 47.49
C GLY A 220 22.11 32.14 48.88
N ALA A 221 21.35 32.58 49.88
CA ALA A 221 21.82 32.64 51.27
C ALA A 221 22.16 31.24 51.81
N ASP A 222 21.32 30.24 51.54
CA ASP A 222 21.55 28.87 51.98
C ASP A 222 22.76 28.22 51.29
N ILE A 223 22.96 28.47 49.99
CA ILE A 223 24.13 28.01 49.25
C ILE A 223 25.42 28.63 49.81
N ASN A 224 25.42 29.94 50.06
CA ASN A 224 26.59 30.62 50.62
C ASN A 224 26.94 30.10 52.01
N PHE A 225 25.93 29.80 52.84
CA PHE A 225 26.14 29.14 54.12
C PHE A 225 26.79 27.76 53.97
N ILE A 226 26.29 26.93 53.05
CA ILE A 226 26.85 25.59 52.79
C ILE A 226 28.31 25.71 52.32
N ARG A 227 28.61 26.64 51.41
CA ARG A 227 29.99 26.90 50.93
C ARG A 227 30.92 27.28 52.07
N GLN A 228 30.51 28.22 52.91
CA GLN A 228 31.30 28.65 54.06
C GLN A 228 31.58 27.45 54.99
N LYS A 229 30.57 26.61 55.26
CA LYS A 229 30.79 25.42 56.07
C LYS A 229 31.69 24.37 55.44
N LEU A 230 31.66 24.21 54.12
CA LEU A 230 32.60 23.33 53.42
C LEU A 230 34.05 23.82 53.51
N THR A 231 34.29 25.12 53.66
CA THR A 231 35.65 25.68 53.84
C THR A 231 36.14 25.68 55.28
N GLU A 232 35.24 25.77 56.26
CA GLU A 232 35.57 25.82 57.69
C GLU A 232 35.89 24.44 58.29
N ILE A 233 35.37 23.37 57.68
CA ILE A 233 35.59 21.98 58.07
C ILE A 233 36.74 21.39 57.24
#